data_AF-A0A8J3FYU8-F1
#
_entry.id   AF-A0A8J3FYU8-F1
#
_cell.length_a   1.000
_cell.length_b   1.000
_cell.length_c   1.000
_cell.angle_alpha   90.00
_cell.angle_beta   90.00
_cell.angle_gamma   90.00
#
_symmetry.space_group_name_H-M   'P 1'
#
loop_
_entity.id
_entity.type
_entity.pdbx_description
1 polymer ?
#
loop_
_entity_poly.entity_id
_entity_poly.type
_entity_poly.pdbx_seq_one_letter_code
_entity_poly.pdbx_strand_id
1 'polypeptide(L)'
;MQSNLLPHALAVEFPELADTIKQLKQEDAHFAKLLEEHDAIDTQITQDEEGVKAINDTTLHTLKQQRAKLKDELYRTANAAK
;
A
#
# COMPACT_ATOMS: atom_id res chain seq x y z
N MET A 1 15.50 -11.55 -4.35
CA MET A 1 14.36 -11.22 -3.48
C MET A 1 14.15 -9.71 -3.62
N GLN A 2 13.25 -9.27 -4.50
CA GLN A 2 12.97 -7.84 -4.65
C GLN A 2 12.03 -7.43 -3.52
N SER A 3 12.61 -7.07 -2.38
CA SER A 3 11.94 -6.34 -1.31
C SER A 3 11.59 -4.96 -1.88
N ASN A 4 10.47 -4.87 -2.61
CA ASN A 4 10.05 -3.64 -3.26
C ASN A 4 9.44 -2.73 -2.20
N LEU A 5 10.31 -1.95 -1.55
CA LEU A 5 9.93 -0.85 -0.67
C LEU A 5 9.08 0.15 -1.49
N LEU A 6 7.76 -0.05 -1.51
CA LEU A 6 6.73 0.79 -0.89
C LEU A 6 6.18 2.06 -1.60
N PRO A 7 6.94 3.03 -2.14
CA PRO A 7 6.36 4.08 -2.98
C PRO A 7 6.21 3.65 -4.44
N HIS A 8 6.96 2.63 -4.85
CA HIS A 8 7.08 2.29 -6.26
C HIS A 8 5.87 1.50 -6.77
N ALA A 9 5.23 0.61 -6.00
CA ALA A 9 4.14 -0.21 -6.55
C ALA A 9 2.99 0.63 -7.15
N LEU A 10 2.42 1.58 -6.38
CA LEU A 10 1.36 2.46 -6.88
C LEU A 10 1.86 3.47 -7.92
N ALA A 11 3.03 4.07 -7.73
CA ALA A 11 3.59 5.02 -8.70
C ALA A 11 4.08 4.35 -10.00
N VAL A 12 4.39 3.05 -9.98
CA VAL A 12 4.77 2.23 -11.14
C VAL A 12 3.55 1.63 -11.81
N GLU A 13 2.54 1.18 -11.05
CA GLU A 13 1.25 0.74 -11.59
C GLU A 13 0.50 1.92 -12.23
N PHE A 14 0.63 3.13 -11.67
CA PHE A 14 -0.04 4.35 -12.13
C PHE A 14 0.94 5.51 -12.29
N PRO A 15 1.82 5.50 -13.31
CA PRO A 15 2.81 6.56 -13.53
C PRO A 15 2.16 7.92 -13.80
N GLU A 16 0.95 7.93 -14.36
CA GLU A 16 0.15 9.15 -14.58
C GLU A 16 -0.38 9.78 -13.28
N LEU A 17 -0.52 8.99 -12.20
CA LEU A 17 -0.95 9.47 -10.89
C LEU A 17 0.24 9.69 -9.95
N ALA A 18 1.47 9.35 -10.36
CA ALA A 18 2.64 9.37 -9.48
C ALA A 18 2.90 10.75 -8.87
N ASP A 19 2.76 11.82 -9.65
CA ASP A 19 2.90 13.20 -9.16
C ASP A 19 1.79 13.56 -8.16
N THR A 20 0.53 13.27 -8.50
CA THR A 20 -0.64 13.47 -7.63
C THR A 20 -0.52 12.69 -6.32
N ILE A 21 -0.11 11.42 -6.37
CA ILE A 21 0.12 10.57 -5.18
C ILE A 21 1.19 11.20 -4.29
N LYS A 22 2.27 11.72 -4.87
CA LYS A 22 3.38 12.34 -4.13
C LYS A 22 2.95 13.64 -3.47
N GLN A 23 2.15 14.44 -4.18
CA GLN A 23 1.55 15.66 -3.66
C GLN A 23 0.55 15.37 -2.54
N LEU A 24 -0.41 14.46 -2.76
CA LEU A 24 -1.37 14.01 -1.75
C LEU A 24 -0.68 13.42 -0.51
N LYS A 25 0.42 12.69 -0.67
CA LYS A 25 1.19 12.19 0.48
C LYS A 25 1.71 13.33 1.38
N GLN A 26 1.97 14.51 0.82
CA GLN A 26 2.46 15.67 1.58
C GLN A 26 1.32 16.57 2.08
N GLU A 27 0.26 16.72 1.29
CA GLU A 27 -0.84 17.64 1.58
C GLU A 27 -2.01 16.98 2.32
N ASP A 28 -2.19 15.66 2.15
CA ASP A 28 -3.29 14.89 2.72
C ASP A 28 -2.77 13.84 3.73
N ALA A 29 -2.96 14.15 5.02
CA ALA A 29 -2.57 13.27 6.11
C ALA A 29 -3.34 11.94 6.13
N HIS A 30 -4.57 11.91 5.61
CA HIS A 30 -5.34 10.68 5.47
C HIS A 30 -4.71 9.78 4.40
N PHE A 31 -4.38 10.35 3.25
CA PHE A 31 -3.69 9.64 2.17
C PHE A 31 -2.33 9.10 2.60
N ALA A 32 -1.55 9.90 3.32
CA ALA A 32 -0.27 9.47 3.88
C ALA A 32 -0.43 8.26 4.81
N LYS A 33 -1.46 8.27 5.67
CA LYS A 33 -1.75 7.17 6.58
C LYS A 33 -2.20 5.90 5.87
N LEU A 34 -3.03 6.02 4.83
CA LEU A 34 -3.44 4.87 4.01
C LEU A 34 -2.25 4.21 3.30
N LEU A 35 -1.33 5.01 2.80
CA LEU A 35 -0.08 4.53 2.21
C LEU A 35 0.75 3.76 3.24
N GLU A 36 0.91 4.32 4.44
CA GLU A 36 1.65 3.69 5.54
C GLU A 36 0.98 2.39 6.03
N GLU A 37 -0.36 2.34 6.10
CA GLU A 37 -1.07 1.10 6.43
C GLU A 37 -0.90 0.04 5.33
N HIS A 38 -1.02 0.42 4.06
CA HIS A 38 -0.82 -0.51 2.94
C HIS A 38 0.60 -1.09 2.99
N ASP A 39 1.56 -0.25 3.27
CA ASP A 39 2.98 -0.56 3.42
C ASP A 39 3.26 -1.54 4.56
N ALA A 40 2.72 -1.26 5.73
CA ALA A 40 2.83 -2.13 6.89
C ALA A 40 2.21 -3.51 6.64
N ILE A 41 1.11 -3.57 5.88
CA ILE A 41 0.45 -4.84 5.52
C ILE A 41 1.28 -5.64 4.52
N ASP A 42 1.80 -4.99 3.48
CA ASP A 42 2.59 -5.67 2.45
C ASP A 42 3.92 -6.16 3.02
N THR A 43 4.55 -5.37 3.91
CA THR A 43 5.72 -5.78 4.69
C THR A 43 5.41 -7.00 5.54
N GLN A 44 4.26 -7.05 6.22
CA GLN A 44 3.87 -8.21 7.01
C GLN A 44 3.66 -9.46 6.15
N ILE A 45 3.01 -9.34 4.99
CA ILE A 45 2.84 -10.45 4.05
C ILE A 45 4.21 -10.94 3.55
N THR A 46 5.11 -10.02 3.19
CA THR A 46 6.47 -10.35 2.74
C THR A 46 7.24 -11.06 3.85
N GLN A 47 7.15 -10.59 5.10
CA GLN A 47 7.80 -11.24 6.25
C GLN A 47 7.28 -12.65 6.52
N ASP A 48 6.00 -12.90 6.26
CA ASP A 48 5.40 -14.24 6.32
C ASP A 48 5.92 -15.14 5.19
N GLU A 49 5.97 -14.62 3.96
CA GLU A 49 6.50 -15.34 2.79
C GLU A 49 8.01 -15.63 2.89
N GLU A 50 8.77 -14.72 3.48
CA GLU A 50 10.21 -14.91 3.77
C GLU A 50 10.44 -15.79 5.00
N GLY A 51 9.39 -16.20 5.72
CA GLY A 51 9.49 -17.01 6.94
C GLY A 51 10.10 -16.27 8.14
N VAL A 52 10.22 -14.95 8.05
CA VAL A 52 10.73 -14.08 9.13
C VAL A 52 9.72 -13.99 10.28
N LYS A 53 8.43 -13.91 9.95
CA LYS A 53 7.34 -13.84 10.93
C LYS A 53 6.17 -14.66 10.43
N ALA A 54 5.93 -15.82 11.04
CA ALA A 54 4.74 -16.62 10.75
C ALA A 54 3.48 -15.87 11.21
N ILE A 55 2.62 -15.52 10.26
CA ILE A 55 1.34 -14.88 10.49
C ILE A 55 0.27 -15.96 10.37
N ASN A 56 -0.68 -16.00 11.31
CA ASN A 56 -1.78 -16.95 11.22
C ASN A 56 -2.59 -16.73 9.93
N ASP A 57 -3.07 -17.81 9.30
CA ASP A 57 -3.90 -17.76 8.09
C ASP A 57 -5.07 -16.78 8.18
N THR A 58 -5.75 -16.72 9.33
CA THR A 58 -6.85 -15.76 9.56
C THR A 58 -6.37 -14.32 9.44
N THR A 59 -5.23 -14.00 10.07
CA THR A 59 -4.63 -12.67 10.00
C THR A 59 -4.15 -12.37 8.59
N LEU A 60 -3.49 -13.32 7.92
CA LEU A 60 -3.05 -13.18 6.53
C LEU A 60 -4.24 -12.91 5.58
N HIS A 61 -5.36 -13.58 5.79
CA HIS A 61 -6.58 -13.36 5.02
C HIS A 61 -7.14 -11.94 5.25
N THR A 62 -7.20 -11.49 6.50
CA THR A 62 -7.61 -10.12 6.84
C THR A 62 -6.67 -9.08 6.22
N LEU A 63 -5.35 -9.30 6.32
CA LEU A 63 -4.33 -8.44 5.73
C LEU A 63 -4.49 -8.33 4.21
N LYS A 64 -4.69 -9.45 3.51
CA LYS A 64 -4.95 -9.45 2.06
C LYS A 64 -6.22 -8.67 1.69
N GLN A 65 -7.30 -8.82 2.46
CA GLN A 65 -8.52 -8.04 2.25
C GLN A 65 -8.29 -6.54 2.51
N GLN A 66 -7.58 -6.19 3.57
CA GLN A 66 -7.23 -4.80 3.88
C GLN A 66 -6.34 -4.20 2.80
N ARG A 67 -5.32 -4.94 2.31
CA ARG A 67 -4.46 -4.48 1.21
C ARG A 67 -5.28 -4.10 -0.02
N ALA A 68 -6.23 -4.95 -0.40
CA ALA A 68 -7.11 -4.67 -1.54
C ALA A 68 -7.95 -3.41 -1.32
N LYS A 69 -8.56 -3.26 -0.14
CA LYS A 69 -9.36 -2.06 0.20
C LYS A 69 -8.53 -0.79 0.20
N LEU A 70 -7.35 -0.81 0.82
CA LEU A 70 -6.44 0.33 0.88
C LEU A 70 -5.97 0.72 -0.52
N LYS A 71 -5.67 -0.25 -1.38
CA LYS A 71 -5.32 0.02 -2.78
C LYS A 71 -6.46 0.70 -3.53
N ASP A 72 -7.68 0.20 -3.39
CA ASP A 72 -8.88 0.80 -3.98
C ASP A 72 -9.09 2.25 -3.49
N GLU A 73 -8.91 2.49 -2.19
CA GLU A 73 -9.08 3.80 -1.59
C GLU A 73 -7.99 4.79 -2.03
N LEU A 74 -6.73 4.36 -2.03
CA LEU A 74 -5.61 5.13 -2.57
C LEU A 74 -5.83 5.51 -4.04
N TYR A 75 -6.29 4.56 -4.86
CA TYR A 75 -6.61 4.83 -6.25
C TYR A 75 -7.76 5.83 -6.39
N ARG A 76 -8.84 5.67 -5.62
CA ARG A 76 -9.99 6.59 -5.64
C ARG A 76 -9.60 8.01 -5.26
N THR A 77 -8.83 8.18 -4.19
CA THR A 77 -8.38 9.51 -3.74
C THR A 77 -7.43 10.14 -4.76
N ALA A 78 -6.45 9.39 -5.27
CA ALA A 78 -5.54 9.87 -6.29
C ALA A 78 -6.26 10.25 -7.59
N ASN A 79 -7.23 9.45 -8.03
CA ASN A 79 -8.04 9.72 -9.21
C ASN A 79 -9.02 10.88 -9.01
N ALA A 80 -9.52 11.11 -7.80
CA ALA A 80 -10.39 12.24 -7.49
C ALA A 80 -9.63 13.57 -7.40
N ALA A 81 -8.33 13.53 -7.09
CA ALA A 81 -7.45 14.68 -7.02
C ALA A 81 -6.73 15.01 -8.35
N LYS A 82 -6.85 14.13 -9.35
CA LYS A 82 -6.39 14.34 -10.73
C LYS A 82 -7.27 15.38 -11.44
#